data_AF-A0A838P5U1-F1
#
_entry.id   AF-A0A838P5U1-F1
#
_cell.length_a   1.000
_cell.length_b   1.000
_cell.length_c   1.000
_cell.angle_alpha   90.00
_cell.angle_beta   90.00
_cell.angle_gamma   90.00
#
_symmetry.space_group_name_H-M   'P 1'
#
loop_
_entity.id
_entity.type
_entity.pdbx_description
1 polymer ?
#
loop_
_entity_poly.entity_id
_entity_poly.type
_entity_poly.pdbx_seq_one_letter_code
_entity_poly.pdbx_strand_id
1 'polypeptide(L)'
;MDMEGVLVITFLFGGGTLFLLSISPVGKAIAERIRHQGGGAPPDPELLADVDALRQEVAELHERVDFTERLLAQNQERAQVTKGGLS
;
A
#
# COMPACT_ATOMS: atom_id res chain seq x y z
N MET A 1 -49.82 -7.54 -2.12
CA MET A 1 -49.20 -7.87 -0.83
C MET A 1 -49.08 -6.57 -0.06
N ASP A 2 -49.62 -6.53 1.14
CA ASP A 2 -49.62 -5.32 1.96
C ASP A 2 -48.22 -5.11 2.57
N MET A 3 -47.83 -3.87 2.85
CA MET A 3 -46.48 -3.57 3.40
C MET A 3 -46.18 -4.35 4.68
N GLU A 4 -47.20 -4.59 5.51
CA GLU A 4 -47.09 -5.42 6.71
C GLU A 4 -46.69 -6.86 6.39
N GLY A 5 -47.30 -7.47 5.37
CA GLY A 5 -46.94 -8.82 4.92
C GLY A 5 -45.51 -8.89 4.39
N VAL A 6 -45.06 -7.87 3.66
CA VAL A 6 -43.66 -7.79 3.19
C VAL A 6 -42.70 -7.69 4.38
N LEU A 7 -42.99 -6.85 5.37
CA LEU A 7 -42.16 -6.68 6.56
C LEU A 7 -42.07 -7.97 7.39
N VAL A 8 -43.19 -8.66 7.60
CA VAL A 8 -43.21 -9.93 8.35
C VAL A 8 -42.38 -10.99 7.63
N ILE A 9 -42.51 -11.11 6.31
CA ILE A 9 -41.73 -12.07 5.52
C ILE A 9 -40.25 -11.71 5.55
N THR A 10 -39.88 -10.44 5.38
CA THR A 10 -38.49 -10.00 5.44
C THR A 10 -37.88 -10.19 6.83
N PHE A 11 -38.63 -9.97 7.92
CA PHE A 11 -38.11 -10.22 9.27
C PHE A 11 -37.96 -11.70 9.58
N LEU A 12 -38.96 -12.51 9.24
CA LEU A 12 -38.95 -13.94 9.56
C LEU A 12 -37.88 -14.68 8.73
N PHE A 13 -37.88 -14.44 7.42
CA PHE A 13 -36.95 -15.12 6.52
C PHE A 13 -35.62 -14.38 6.42
N GLY A 14 -35.61 -13.05 6.27
CA GLY A 14 -34.36 -12.28 6.21
C GLY A 14 -33.64 -12.21 7.56
N GLY A 15 -34.35 -11.94 8.65
CA GLY A 15 -33.76 -11.95 10.00
C GLY A 15 -33.28 -13.34 10.43
N GLY A 16 -34.10 -14.37 10.19
CA GLY A 16 -33.73 -15.76 10.51
C GLY A 16 -32.54 -16.27 9.69
N THR A 17 -32.50 -15.99 8.38
CA THR A 17 -31.37 -16.37 7.53
C THR A 17 -30.09 -15.62 7.88
N LEU A 18 -30.17 -14.33 8.18
CA LEU A 18 -29.01 -13.55 8.62
C LEU A 18 -28.46 -14.07 9.96
N PHE A 19 -29.34 -14.42 10.90
CA PHE A 19 -28.95 -15.02 12.19
C PHE A 19 -28.26 -16.37 12.02
N LEU A 20 -28.79 -17.26 11.19
CA LEU A 20 -28.16 -18.55 10.90
C LEU A 20 -26.82 -18.37 10.18
N LEU A 21 -26.72 -17.43 9.25
CA LEU A 21 -25.45 -17.09 8.61
C LEU A 21 -24.42 -16.60 9.64
N SER A 22 -24.79 -15.72 10.57
CA SER A 22 -23.88 -15.19 11.60
C SER A 22 -23.27 -16.27 12.49
N ILE A 23 -23.99 -17.36 12.78
CA ILE A 23 -23.50 -18.47 13.61
C ILE A 23 -22.74 -19.51 12.74
N SER A 24 -23.03 -19.56 11.45
CA SER A 24 -22.39 -20.50 10.52
C SER A 24 -20.91 -20.17 10.24
N PRO A 25 -20.09 -21.18 9.88
CA PRO A 25 -18.73 -20.96 9.38
C PRO A 25 -18.68 -20.04 8.14
N VAL A 26 -19.71 -20.10 7.29
CA VAL A 26 -19.81 -19.31 6.07
C VAL A 26 -19.96 -17.83 6.39
N GLY A 27 -20.85 -17.46 7.32
CA GLY A 27 -20.99 -16.05 7.72
C GLY A 27 -19.77 -15.53 8.47
N LYS A 28 -19.08 -16.37 9.26
CA LYS A 28 -17.77 -16.00 9.83
C LYS A 28 -16.72 -15.72 8.76
N ALA A 29 -16.65 -16.54 7.71
CA ALA A 29 -15.74 -16.33 6.59
C ALA A 29 -16.07 -15.06 5.79
N ILE A 30 -17.36 -14.77 5.57
CA ILE A 30 -17.81 -13.53 4.92
C ILE A 30 -17.50 -12.31 5.79
N ALA A 31 -17.79 -12.37 7.09
CA ALA A 31 -17.46 -11.29 8.03
C ALA A 31 -15.95 -11.05 8.10
N GLU A 32 -15.16 -12.12 8.08
CA GLU A 32 -13.70 -12.03 8.04
C GLU A 32 -13.21 -11.40 6.74
N ARG A 33 -13.77 -11.80 5.59
CA ARG A 33 -13.48 -11.18 4.30
C ARG A 33 -13.83 -9.70 4.28
N ILE A 34 -14.98 -9.31 4.81
CA ILE A 34 -15.40 -7.89 4.87
C ILE A 34 -14.49 -7.11 5.82
N ARG A 35 -14.10 -7.70 6.95
CA ARG A 35 -13.14 -7.10 7.89
C ARG A 35 -11.77 -6.89 7.25
N HIS A 36 -11.28 -7.87 6.49
CA HIS A 36 -10.05 -7.76 5.71
C HIS A 36 -10.16 -6.76 4.55
N GLN A 37 -11.35 -6.58 3.98
CA GLN A 37 -11.58 -5.69 2.83
C GLN A 37 -11.89 -4.24 3.24
N GLY A 38 -12.42 -4.02 4.45
CA GLY A 38 -12.83 -2.71 4.97
C GLY A 38 -11.97 -2.15 6.11
N GLY A 39 -11.11 -2.97 6.72
CA GLY A 39 -10.17 -2.56 7.75
C GLY A 39 -8.79 -3.06 7.38
N GLY A 40 -8.02 -2.22 6.69
CA GLY A 40 -6.59 -2.44 6.58
C GLY A 40 -6.05 -2.60 7.99
N ALA A 41 -5.51 -3.77 8.32
CA ALA A 41 -4.81 -3.97 9.58
C ALA A 41 -3.80 -2.80 9.74
N PRO A 42 -3.66 -2.23 10.94
CA PRO A 42 -2.66 -1.20 11.16
C PRO A 42 -1.32 -1.74 10.63
N PRO A 43 -0.60 -0.96 9.79
CA PRO A 43 0.64 -1.43 9.19
C PRO A 43 1.58 -1.90 10.29
N ASP A 44 2.16 -3.07 10.06
CA ASP A 44 3.04 -3.73 11.01
C ASP A 44 4.19 -2.77 11.39
N PRO A 45 4.39 -2.44 12.69
CA PRO A 45 5.43 -1.52 13.10
C PRO A 45 6.84 -1.98 12.72
N GLU A 46 7.09 -3.30 12.61
CA GLU A 46 8.37 -3.83 12.15
C GLU A 46 8.60 -3.50 10.67
N LEU A 47 7.57 -3.70 9.82
CA LEU A 47 7.64 -3.33 8.41
C LEU A 47 7.81 -1.82 8.20
N LEU A 48 7.23 -0.99 9.07
CA LEU A 48 7.42 0.46 9.02
C LEU A 48 8.86 0.85 9.34
N ALA A 49 9.45 0.23 10.37
CA ALA A 49 10.85 0.46 10.73
C ALA A 49 11.80 0.04 9.60
N ASP A 50 11.53 -1.11 8.97
CA ASP A 50 12.30 -1.57 7.81
C ASP A 50 12.20 -0.59 6.63
N VAL A 51 11.00 -0.09 6.33
CA VAL A 51 10.81 0.92 5.26
C VAL A 51 11.56 2.21 5.57
N ASP A 52 11.57 2.66 6.81
CA ASP A 52 12.31 3.86 7.20
C ASP A 52 13.83 3.65 7.13
N ALA A 53 14.34 2.46 7.49
CA ALA A 53 15.74 2.10 7.29
C ALA A 53 16.12 2.09 5.80
N LEU A 54 15.29 1.47 4.94
CA LEU A 54 15.49 1.46 3.49
C LEU A 54 15.48 2.88 2.91
N ARG A 55 14.58 3.75 3.37
CA ARG A 55 14.53 5.16 2.94
C ARG A 55 15.82 5.90 3.27
N GLN A 56 16.42 5.63 4.42
CA GLN A 56 17.70 6.22 4.81
C GLN A 56 18.84 5.74 3.92
N GLU A 57 18.93 4.43 3.65
CA GLU A 57 19.93 3.86 2.74
C GLU A 57 19.81 4.40 1.32
N VAL A 58 18.58 4.55 0.82
CA VAL A 58 18.30 5.14 -0.50
C VAL A 58 18.73 6.61 -0.54
N ALA A 59 18.53 7.37 0.53
CA ALA A 59 18.97 8.77 0.60
C ALA A 59 20.50 8.89 0.53
N GLU A 60 21.24 8.05 1.26
CA GLU A 60 22.71 8.00 1.20
C GLU A 60 23.20 7.58 -0.19
N LEU A 61 22.56 6.57 -0.79
CA LEU A 61 22.88 6.13 -2.14
C LEU A 61 22.69 7.26 -3.16
N HIS A 62 21.62 8.04 -3.02
CA HIS A 62 21.33 9.17 -3.90
C HIS A 62 22.39 10.27 -3.80
N GLU A 63 22.90 10.57 -2.61
CA GLU A 63 24.01 11.51 -2.42
C GLU A 63 25.29 11.04 -3.13
N ARG A 64 25.62 9.74 -2.99
CA ARG A 64 26.81 9.15 -3.66
C ARG A 64 26.68 9.17 -5.18
N VAL A 65 25.47 8.93 -5.71
CA VAL A 65 25.18 9.03 -7.14
C VAL A 65 25.33 10.48 -7.62
N ASP A 66 24.69 11.45 -6.96
CA ASP A 66 24.80 12.88 -7.30
C ASP A 66 26.26 13.35 -7.27
N PHE A 67 27.04 12.93 -6.27
CA PHE A 67 28.47 13.22 -6.22
C PHE A 67 29.22 12.68 -7.44
N THR A 68 28.93 11.44 -7.84
CA THR A 68 29.56 10.80 -8.99
C THR A 68 29.19 11.50 -10.29
N GLU A 69 27.93 11.93 -10.45
CA GLU A 69 27.47 12.71 -11.60
C GLU A 69 28.21 14.06 -11.70
N ARG A 70 28.37 14.77 -10.57
CA ARG A 70 29.13 16.03 -10.52
C ARG A 70 30.60 15.82 -10.87
N LEU A 71 31.23 14.74 -10.41
CA LEU A 71 32.61 14.42 -10.78
C LEU A 71 32.74 14.08 -12.27
N LEU A 72 31.79 13.33 -12.82
CA LEU A 72 31.78 12.98 -14.24
C LEU A 72 31.63 14.23 -15.11
N ALA A 73 30.73 15.14 -14.74
CA ALA A 73 30.55 16.42 -15.44
C ALA A 73 31.84 17.26 -15.43
N GLN A 74 32.49 17.40 -14.27
CA GLN A 74 33.77 18.12 -14.16
C GLN A 74 34.88 17.49 -15.03
N ASN A 75 34.94 16.16 -15.11
CA ASN A 75 35.90 15.47 -15.98
C ASN A 75 35.63 15.72 -17.46
N GLN A 76 34.36 15.74 -17.88
CA GLN A 76 33.98 16.05 -19.26
C GLN A 76 34.32 17.50 -19.62
N GLU A 77 34.05 18.46 -18.74
CA GLU A 77 34.41 19.88 -18.94
C GLU A 77 35.92 20.05 -19.12
N ARG A 78 36.74 19.43 -18.25
CA ARG A 78 38.21 19.45 -18.39
C ARG A 78 38.67 18.89 -19.73
N ALA A 79 38.10 17.77 -20.16
CA ALA A 79 38.43 17.15 -21.45
C ALA A 79 38.08 18.08 -22.64
N GLN A 80 36.96 18.81 -22.57
CA GLN A 80 36.58 19.79 -23.59
C GLN A 80 37.53 21.00 -23.62
N VAL A 81 37.93 21.53 -22.45
CA VAL A 81 38.89 22.63 -22.36
C VAL A 81 40.24 22.24 -22.97
N THR A 82 40.76 21.03 -22.68
CA THR A 82 42.00 20.55 -23.28
C THR A 82 41.90 20.41 -24.80
N LYS A 83 40.77 19.93 -25.32
CA LYS A 83 40.55 19.78 -26.77
C LYS A 83 40.40 21.12 -27.49
N GLY A 84 39.76 22.11 -26.87
CA GLY A 84 39.57 23.46 -27.43
C GLY A 84 40.83 24.33 -27.43
N GLY A 85 41.76 24.12 -26.50
CA GLY A 85 43.04 24.84 -26.43
C GLY A 85 44.14 24.31 -27.36
N LEU A 86 43.89 23.22 -28.09
CA LEU A 86 44.80 22.59 -29.06
C LEU A 86 44.42 22.90 -30.53
N SER A 87 43.44 23.78 -30.75
CA SER A 87 43.01 24.26 -32.08
C SER A 87 43.30 25.75 -32.26
#